data_AF-A0A1Y0IJX0-F1
#
_entry.id   AF-A0A1Y0IJX0-F1
#
_cell.length_a   1.000
_cell.length_b   1.000
_cell.length_c   1.000
_cell.angle_alpha   90.00
_cell.angle_beta   90.00
_cell.angle_gamma   90.00
#
_symmetry.space_group_name_H-M   'P 1'
#
loop_
_entity.id
_entity.type
_entity.pdbx_description
1 polymer ?
#
loop_
_entity_poly.entity_id
_entity_poly.type
_entity_poly.pdbx_seq_one_letter_code
_entity_poly.pdbx_strand_id
1 'polypeptide(L)'
;MDTIREFILHSCKITYTKHDVEQACNLLPNISFDDLFPRLRKIKTIYVFYKFLQEMRKTAPAALHDKIDEFLNALDEKHRGEQAVLAKKQLMESSFREVVALATSLGVPVLAVKGCCMPFLLPDYRLREQNDIDIVVPDLPHMWKLAAGLSSLGHRVAEDESPWLQFFEHEGSTVIGAHLTLIREIDIDIHTHSMTFAQAEILQTPIWQRARLVELEDAGHFYLPTPEDTFLFALAHTYNHGYFTIKDLNDAYMLLSQYQNEFDWDYVLEQAQRNCLEKGLADLARYLSDYYQYQIGVALSTQPQGLQLIALDEVDDYFFYHHELDLAKQRNDLQRGLLMIAKRQEILNRMLVLADESKEAEHELLQEQLEGRHLCEGLQLGDPILFTEVGKFEGANESAPQPFPAYDWWKQFDQHILQIAEDTYVLPTQANGELLITPSGYYSTSKTMIFTEVQFEALEAKVLEIHAALLTHQSTGEDV
;
A
#
# COMPACT_ATOMS: atom_id res chain seq x y z
N MET A 1 -26.50 -1.75 -24.70
CA MET A 1 -25.89 -0.92 -23.64
C MET A 1 -25.24 0.27 -24.33
N ASP A 2 -24.47 1.13 -23.63
CA ASP A 2 -23.62 2.13 -24.30
C ASP A 2 -22.63 1.40 -25.24
N THR A 3 -22.59 1.76 -26.53
CA THR A 3 -21.69 1.20 -27.56
C THR A 3 -20.23 1.26 -27.12
N ILE A 4 -19.82 2.32 -26.42
CA ILE A 4 -18.44 2.48 -25.93
C ILE A 4 -18.12 1.45 -24.85
N ARG A 5 -19.06 1.20 -23.95
CA ARG A 5 -18.93 0.20 -22.89
C ARG A 5 -18.77 -1.20 -23.48
N GLU A 6 -19.61 -1.58 -24.43
CA GLU A 6 -19.52 -2.89 -25.10
C GLU A 6 -18.17 -3.05 -25.80
N PHE A 7 -17.68 -2.01 -26.47
CA PHE A 7 -16.37 -2.05 -27.12
C PHE A 7 -15.21 -2.22 -26.14
N ILE A 8 -15.28 -1.58 -24.98
CA ILE A 8 -14.23 -1.69 -23.95
C ILE A 8 -14.21 -3.09 -23.33
N LEU A 9 -15.38 -3.69 -23.11
CA LEU A 9 -15.46 -5.07 -22.63
C LEU A 9 -14.82 -6.07 -23.60
N HIS A 10 -14.82 -5.81 -24.90
CA HIS A 10 -14.14 -6.69 -25.86
C HIS A 10 -12.65 -6.35 -26.03
N SER A 11 -12.28 -5.07 -25.90
CA SER A 11 -10.95 -4.59 -26.26
C SER A 11 -9.96 -4.44 -25.09
N CYS A 12 -10.42 -4.57 -23.84
CA CYS A 12 -9.58 -4.44 -22.65
C CYS A 12 -9.36 -5.77 -21.89
N LYS A 13 -9.61 -6.90 -22.56
CA LYS A 13 -9.20 -8.22 -22.06
C LYS A 13 -7.72 -8.45 -22.31
N ILE A 14 -7.02 -9.07 -21.36
CA ILE A 14 -5.62 -9.45 -21.57
C ILE A 14 -5.48 -10.64 -22.52
N THR A 15 -6.52 -11.49 -22.56
CA THR A 15 -6.67 -12.57 -23.54
C THR A 15 -8.01 -12.38 -24.21
N TYR A 16 -8.01 -12.33 -25.53
CA TYR A 16 -9.21 -12.09 -26.33
C TYR A 16 -9.38 -13.21 -27.33
N THR A 17 -10.64 -13.52 -27.62
CA THR A 17 -11.02 -14.53 -28.60
C THR A 17 -11.20 -13.90 -29.98
N LYS A 18 -11.32 -14.74 -31.02
CA LYS A 18 -11.75 -14.26 -32.34
C LYS A 18 -13.09 -13.52 -32.27
N HIS A 19 -14.00 -13.99 -31.42
CA HIS A 19 -15.30 -13.36 -31.22
C HIS A 19 -15.16 -11.93 -30.66
N ASP A 20 -14.27 -11.71 -29.68
CA ASP A 20 -14.03 -10.38 -29.12
C ASP A 20 -13.53 -9.40 -30.20
N VAL A 21 -12.60 -9.84 -31.06
CA VAL A 21 -12.09 -9.03 -32.18
C VAL A 21 -13.19 -8.72 -33.18
N GLU A 22 -14.04 -9.70 -33.53
CA GLU A 22 -15.18 -9.51 -34.43
C GLU A 22 -16.20 -8.51 -33.85
N GLN A 23 -16.54 -8.61 -32.56
CA GLN A 23 -17.44 -7.66 -31.91
C GLN A 23 -16.85 -6.25 -31.88
N ALA A 24 -15.58 -6.11 -31.51
CA ALA A 24 -14.91 -4.81 -31.50
C ALA A 24 -14.87 -4.16 -32.88
N CYS A 25 -14.62 -4.94 -33.96
CA CYS A 25 -14.66 -4.46 -35.33
C CYS A 25 -16.05 -3.91 -35.72
N ASN A 26 -17.13 -4.54 -35.27
CA ASN A 26 -18.49 -4.10 -35.56
C ASN A 26 -18.85 -2.79 -34.85
N LEU A 27 -18.30 -2.56 -33.67
CA LEU A 27 -18.59 -1.38 -32.83
C LEU A 27 -17.71 -0.17 -33.21
N LEU A 28 -16.45 -0.40 -33.59
CA LEU A 28 -15.44 0.64 -33.85
C LEU A 28 -15.89 1.79 -34.76
N PRO A 29 -16.64 1.58 -35.87
CA PRO A 29 -17.06 2.69 -36.74
C PRO A 29 -17.89 3.77 -36.04
N ASN A 30 -18.53 3.42 -34.92
CA ASN A 30 -19.41 4.31 -34.17
C ASN A 30 -18.72 4.93 -32.94
N ILE A 31 -17.40 4.77 -32.81
CA ILE A 31 -16.66 5.19 -31.63
C ILE A 31 -15.65 6.27 -32.01
N SER A 32 -15.73 7.40 -31.30
CA SER A 32 -14.72 8.45 -31.34
C SER A 32 -13.59 8.13 -30.35
N PHE A 33 -12.34 8.39 -30.75
CA PHE A 33 -11.21 8.26 -29.84
C PHE A 33 -11.33 9.23 -28.65
N ASP A 34 -11.85 10.44 -28.87
CA ASP A 34 -11.97 11.45 -27.82
C ASP A 34 -13.00 11.08 -26.75
N ASP A 35 -14.03 10.32 -27.10
CA ASP A 35 -15.02 9.81 -26.14
C ASP A 35 -14.47 8.57 -25.39
N LEU A 36 -13.70 7.74 -26.10
CA LEU A 36 -13.12 6.51 -25.57
C LEU A 36 -11.92 6.76 -24.65
N PHE A 37 -11.05 7.70 -24.99
CA PHE A 37 -9.75 7.86 -24.33
C PHE A 37 -9.84 8.23 -22.83
N PRO A 38 -10.67 9.19 -22.40
CA PRO A 38 -10.83 9.51 -20.98
C PRO A 38 -11.26 8.29 -20.17
N ARG A 39 -12.10 7.45 -20.77
CA ARG A 39 -12.58 6.21 -20.17
C ARG A 39 -11.46 5.18 -20.01
N LEU A 40 -10.72 4.88 -21.08
CA LEU A 40 -9.56 3.97 -21.02
C LEU A 40 -8.53 4.40 -19.96
N ARG A 41 -8.28 5.71 -19.84
CA ARG A 41 -7.40 6.27 -18.81
C ARG A 41 -7.94 6.01 -17.40
N LYS A 42 -9.26 6.16 -17.20
CA LYS A 42 -9.91 5.95 -15.91
C LYS A 42 -9.80 4.50 -15.42
N ILE A 43 -9.93 3.54 -16.33
CA ILE A 43 -9.83 2.10 -16.00
C ILE A 43 -8.40 1.53 -16.08
N LYS A 44 -7.39 2.35 -16.40
CA LYS A 44 -5.97 1.96 -16.46
C LYS A 44 -5.70 0.76 -17.39
N THR A 45 -6.35 0.72 -18.55
CA THR A 45 -6.24 -0.38 -19.54
C THR A 45 -5.63 0.06 -20.87
N ILE A 46 -5.02 1.24 -20.94
CA ILE A 46 -4.57 1.83 -22.21
C ILE A 46 -3.61 0.90 -22.97
N TYR A 47 -2.65 0.29 -22.28
CA TYR A 47 -1.69 -0.59 -22.95
C TYR A 47 -2.31 -1.92 -23.41
N VAL A 48 -3.25 -2.48 -22.64
CA VAL A 48 -4.03 -3.65 -23.06
C VAL A 48 -4.79 -3.32 -24.34
N PHE A 49 -5.44 -2.15 -24.36
CA PHE A 49 -6.16 -1.64 -25.53
C PHE A 49 -5.24 -1.42 -26.74
N TYR A 50 -4.06 -0.84 -26.55
CA TYR A 50 -3.06 -0.67 -27.60
C TYR A 50 -2.66 -2.01 -28.22
N LYS A 51 -2.37 -3.03 -27.40
CA LYS A 51 -2.06 -4.39 -27.89
C LYS A 51 -3.24 -5.04 -28.60
N PHE A 52 -4.44 -4.84 -28.10
CA PHE A 52 -5.65 -5.30 -28.77
C PHE A 52 -5.80 -4.66 -30.16
N LEU A 53 -5.58 -3.36 -30.31
CA LEU A 53 -5.63 -2.69 -31.62
C LEU A 53 -4.59 -3.21 -32.60
N GLN A 54 -3.35 -3.45 -32.14
CA GLN A 54 -2.29 -4.04 -32.99
C GLN A 54 -2.69 -5.42 -33.53
N GLU A 55 -3.42 -6.20 -32.75
CA GLU A 55 -3.82 -7.56 -33.11
C GLU A 55 -5.10 -7.54 -33.95
N MET A 56 -6.07 -6.70 -33.58
CA MET A 56 -7.25 -6.40 -34.39
C MET A 56 -6.85 -5.93 -35.79
N ARG A 57 -5.82 -5.10 -35.92
CA ARG A 57 -5.30 -4.62 -37.21
C ARG A 57 -4.92 -5.74 -38.19
N LYS A 58 -4.44 -6.88 -37.67
CA LYS A 58 -4.00 -8.03 -38.48
C LYS A 58 -5.18 -8.81 -39.07
N THR A 59 -6.32 -8.81 -38.40
CA THR A 59 -7.48 -9.63 -38.75
C THR A 59 -8.70 -8.82 -39.20
N ALA A 60 -8.72 -7.51 -38.94
CA ALA A 60 -9.84 -6.64 -39.28
C ALA A 60 -9.98 -6.46 -40.79
N PRO A 61 -11.22 -6.25 -41.30
CA PRO A 61 -11.45 -5.85 -42.68
C PRO A 61 -10.67 -4.59 -43.05
N ALA A 62 -10.20 -4.51 -44.31
CA ALA A 62 -9.41 -3.37 -44.80
C ALA A 62 -10.10 -2.01 -44.61
N ALA A 63 -11.45 -1.98 -44.66
CA ALA A 63 -12.23 -0.76 -44.44
C ALA A 63 -12.09 -0.16 -43.02
N LEU A 64 -11.58 -0.92 -42.04
CA LEU A 64 -11.36 -0.44 -40.67
C LEU A 64 -9.90 -0.03 -40.41
N HIS A 65 -8.98 -0.33 -41.33
CA HIS A 65 -7.54 -0.14 -41.12
C HIS A 65 -7.20 1.32 -40.80
N ASP A 66 -7.74 2.27 -41.56
CA ASP A 66 -7.50 3.70 -41.33
C ASP A 66 -7.98 4.15 -39.94
N LYS A 67 -9.12 3.62 -39.46
CA LYS A 67 -9.67 3.95 -38.14
C LYS A 67 -8.86 3.35 -37.00
N ILE A 68 -8.32 2.15 -37.20
CA ILE A 68 -7.41 1.51 -36.23
C ILE A 68 -6.10 2.29 -36.16
N ASP A 69 -5.54 2.65 -37.31
CA ASP A 69 -4.30 3.41 -37.42
C ASP A 69 -4.47 4.82 -36.81
N GLU A 70 -5.64 5.47 -36.98
CA GLU A 70 -6.03 6.71 -36.27
C GLU A 70 -5.91 6.55 -34.75
N PHE A 71 -6.49 5.49 -34.18
CA PHE A 71 -6.46 5.26 -32.72
C PHE A 71 -5.06 4.94 -32.20
N LEU A 72 -4.29 4.13 -32.94
CA LEU A 72 -2.90 3.80 -32.59
C LEU A 72 -2.02 5.07 -32.59
N ASN A 73 -2.12 5.89 -33.64
CA ASN A 73 -1.39 7.15 -33.72
C ASN A 73 -1.78 8.12 -32.59
N ALA A 74 -3.07 8.22 -32.26
CA ALA A 74 -3.53 9.08 -31.19
C ALA A 74 -3.06 8.62 -29.79
N LEU A 75 -2.88 7.31 -29.58
CA LEU A 75 -2.25 6.76 -28.37
C LEU A 75 -0.74 7.08 -28.33
N ASP A 76 -0.04 6.95 -29.45
CA ASP A 76 1.38 7.29 -29.56
C ASP A 76 1.64 8.78 -29.31
N GLU A 77 0.84 9.67 -29.92
CA GLU A 77 0.91 11.13 -29.74
C GLU A 77 0.71 11.56 -28.28
N LYS A 78 -0.16 10.87 -27.54
CA LYS A 78 -0.40 11.15 -26.11
C LYS A 78 0.69 10.56 -25.19
N HIS A 79 1.81 10.09 -25.75
CA HIS A 79 2.85 9.35 -25.03
C HIS A 79 2.28 8.17 -24.23
N ARG A 80 1.29 7.49 -24.81
CA ARG A 80 0.69 6.26 -24.28
C ARG A 80 0.89 5.07 -25.21
N GLY A 81 1.73 5.26 -26.22
CA GLY A 81 2.27 4.20 -27.06
C GLY A 81 3.14 3.21 -26.29
N GLU A 82 3.51 2.13 -26.96
CA GLU A 82 4.30 1.04 -26.38
C GLU A 82 5.62 1.52 -25.75
N GLN A 83 6.34 2.43 -26.40
CA GLN A 83 7.62 2.94 -25.90
C GLN A 83 7.49 3.70 -24.58
N ALA A 84 6.46 4.51 -24.43
CA ALA A 84 6.24 5.26 -23.19
C ALA A 84 5.86 4.34 -22.03
N VAL A 85 5.05 3.32 -22.29
CA VAL A 85 4.70 2.30 -21.30
C VAL A 85 5.94 1.49 -20.90
N LEU A 86 6.78 1.10 -21.86
CA LEU A 86 8.02 0.39 -21.58
C LEU A 86 9.01 1.24 -20.77
N ALA A 87 9.18 2.51 -21.13
CA ALA A 87 10.03 3.45 -20.39
C ALA A 87 9.54 3.61 -18.94
N LYS A 88 8.22 3.76 -18.73
CA LYS A 88 7.66 3.84 -17.38
C LYS A 88 7.90 2.56 -16.57
N LYS A 89 7.82 1.38 -17.19
CA LYS A 89 8.12 0.11 -16.50
C LYS A 89 9.58 -0.04 -16.15
N GLN A 90 10.48 0.38 -17.03
CA GLN A 90 11.91 0.38 -16.73
C GLN A 90 12.21 1.29 -15.55
N LEU A 91 11.59 2.49 -15.52
CA LEU A 91 11.68 3.39 -14.39
C LEU A 91 11.13 2.73 -13.12
N MET A 92 9.92 2.16 -13.17
CA MET A 92 9.29 1.43 -12.06
C MET A 92 10.18 0.31 -11.51
N GLU A 93 10.75 -0.52 -12.40
CA GLU A 93 11.65 -1.61 -12.00
C GLU A 93 12.92 -1.06 -11.33
N SER A 94 13.52 -0.02 -11.91
CA SER A 94 14.72 0.61 -11.33
C SER A 94 14.45 1.24 -9.97
N SER A 95 13.31 1.94 -9.80
CA SER A 95 12.89 2.52 -8.53
C SER A 95 12.57 1.44 -7.50
N PHE A 96 11.94 0.34 -7.90
CA PHE A 96 11.68 -0.78 -7.00
C PHE A 96 12.98 -1.43 -6.52
N ARG A 97 13.97 -1.63 -7.40
CA ARG A 97 15.30 -2.12 -7.01
C ARG A 97 16.00 -1.16 -6.04
N GLU A 98 15.91 0.15 -6.25
CA GLU A 98 16.45 1.16 -5.32
C GLU A 98 15.80 1.06 -3.93
N VAL A 99 14.46 0.91 -3.87
CA VAL A 99 13.72 0.70 -2.63
C VAL A 99 14.17 -0.57 -1.92
N VAL A 100 14.30 -1.70 -2.63
CA VAL A 100 14.73 -2.98 -2.05
C VAL A 100 16.17 -2.93 -1.56
N ALA A 101 17.07 -2.28 -2.31
CA ALA A 101 18.47 -2.07 -1.91
C ALA A 101 18.59 -1.26 -0.63
N LEU A 102 17.85 -0.14 -0.57
CA LEU A 102 17.82 0.70 0.61
C LEU A 102 17.23 -0.06 1.80
N ALA A 103 16.08 -0.72 1.63
CA ALA A 103 15.44 -1.50 2.68
C ALA A 103 16.35 -2.60 3.23
N THR A 104 17.01 -3.35 2.34
CA THR A 104 18.00 -4.37 2.71
C THR A 104 19.14 -3.76 3.52
N SER A 105 19.70 -2.63 3.08
CA SER A 105 20.80 -1.95 3.80
C SER A 105 20.40 -1.46 5.20
N LEU A 106 19.11 -1.14 5.37
CA LEU A 106 18.53 -0.70 6.64
C LEU A 106 18.05 -1.87 7.51
N GLY A 107 18.14 -3.12 7.03
CA GLY A 107 17.55 -4.28 7.71
C GLY A 107 16.02 -4.17 7.83
N VAL A 108 15.37 -3.47 6.90
CA VAL A 108 13.91 -3.32 6.87
C VAL A 108 13.34 -4.39 5.93
N PRO A 109 12.57 -5.36 6.44
CA PRO A 109 11.88 -6.30 5.57
C PRO A 109 10.75 -5.59 4.81
N VAL A 110 10.70 -5.81 3.50
CA VAL A 110 9.72 -5.21 2.60
C VAL A 110 8.95 -6.33 1.91
N LEU A 111 7.62 -6.25 1.92
CA LEU A 111 6.73 -7.13 1.20
C LEU A 111 6.08 -6.37 0.04
N ALA A 112 6.35 -6.80 -1.19
CA ALA A 112 5.78 -6.19 -2.39
C ALA A 112 4.32 -6.60 -2.56
N VAL A 113 3.40 -5.63 -2.73
CA VAL A 113 1.96 -5.92 -2.88
C VAL A 113 1.37 -5.30 -4.15
N LYS A 114 0.09 -5.55 -4.40
CA LYS A 114 -0.71 -4.96 -5.49
C LYS A 114 0.03 -4.97 -6.84
N GLY A 115 0.29 -3.79 -7.41
CA GLY A 115 0.91 -3.60 -8.71
C GLY A 115 2.27 -4.26 -8.79
N CYS A 116 3.17 -3.87 -7.89
CA CYS A 116 4.60 -4.13 -7.97
C CYS A 116 4.98 -5.61 -7.76
N CYS A 117 4.10 -6.44 -7.18
CA CYS A 117 4.32 -7.87 -7.02
C CYS A 117 4.05 -8.70 -8.29
N MET A 118 3.19 -8.20 -9.19
CA MET A 118 2.75 -8.94 -10.38
C MET A 118 3.89 -9.36 -11.35
N PRO A 119 4.96 -8.56 -11.57
CA PRO A 119 6.12 -8.98 -12.36
C PRO A 119 6.76 -10.29 -11.92
N PHE A 120 6.67 -10.60 -10.63
CA PHE A 120 7.27 -11.79 -10.03
C PHE A 120 6.30 -12.97 -9.96
N LEU A 121 5.00 -12.71 -10.15
CA LEU A 121 3.95 -13.73 -10.16
C LEU A 121 3.57 -14.16 -11.57
N LEU A 122 3.78 -13.30 -12.58
CA LEU A 122 3.23 -13.51 -13.91
C LEU A 122 4.27 -13.30 -15.02
N PRO A 123 4.31 -14.20 -16.02
CA PRO A 123 5.31 -14.14 -17.09
C PRO A 123 5.15 -12.94 -18.03
N ASP A 124 3.94 -12.39 -18.20
CA ASP A 124 3.68 -11.21 -19.04
C ASP A 124 2.97 -10.08 -18.28
N TYR A 125 3.55 -9.67 -17.15
CA TYR A 125 3.07 -8.53 -16.36
C TYR A 125 3.06 -7.20 -17.12
N ARG A 126 3.71 -7.14 -18.29
CA ARG A 126 3.78 -5.94 -19.11
C ARG A 126 2.40 -5.46 -19.53
N LEU A 127 1.38 -6.30 -19.54
CA LEU A 127 0.02 -5.83 -19.87
C LEU A 127 -0.60 -4.94 -18.79
N ARG A 128 -0.04 -4.94 -17.58
CA ARG A 128 -0.53 -4.16 -16.43
C ARG A 128 0.07 -2.76 -16.41
N GLU A 129 -0.80 -1.75 -16.37
CA GLU A 129 -0.39 -0.38 -16.06
C GLU A 129 -0.21 -0.24 -14.54
N GLN A 130 0.95 0.27 -14.13
CA GLN A 130 1.35 0.55 -12.75
C GLN A 130 1.72 2.03 -12.64
N ASN A 131 1.35 2.67 -11.54
CA ASN A 131 1.64 4.10 -11.33
C ASN A 131 2.54 4.35 -10.13
N ASP A 132 2.60 3.38 -9.24
CA ASP A 132 3.07 3.44 -7.87
C ASP A 132 3.80 2.13 -7.51
N ILE A 133 4.61 2.20 -6.45
CA ILE A 133 5.22 1.06 -5.78
C ILE A 133 4.50 0.89 -4.44
N ASP A 134 3.67 -0.14 -4.33
CA ASP A 134 3.02 -0.49 -3.06
C ASP A 134 3.84 -1.50 -2.27
N ILE A 135 4.22 -1.17 -1.04
CA ILE A 135 4.94 -2.08 -0.15
C ILE A 135 4.33 -2.14 1.24
N VAL A 136 4.46 -3.29 1.89
CA VAL A 136 4.11 -3.49 3.30
C VAL A 136 5.39 -3.71 4.09
N VAL A 137 5.52 -3.04 5.23
CA VAL A 137 6.54 -3.28 6.25
C VAL A 137 5.86 -3.79 7.53
N PRO A 138 6.57 -4.44 8.46
CA PRO A 138 5.93 -5.09 9.61
C PRO A 138 5.27 -4.12 10.59
N ASP A 139 5.81 -2.91 10.75
CA ASP A 139 5.40 -1.99 11.80
C ASP A 139 5.82 -0.52 11.49
N LEU A 140 5.41 0.38 12.39
CA LEU A 140 5.69 1.81 12.31
C LEU A 140 7.19 2.15 12.36
N PRO A 141 8.00 1.61 13.31
CA PRO A 141 9.45 1.81 13.30
C PRO A 141 10.11 1.50 11.94
N HIS A 142 9.75 0.37 11.33
CA HIS A 142 10.27 -0.01 10.02
C HIS A 142 9.83 0.96 8.92
N MET A 143 8.56 1.40 8.94
CA MET A 143 8.04 2.41 7.99
C MET A 143 8.83 3.71 8.07
N TRP A 144 9.01 4.26 9.27
CA TRP A 144 9.72 5.52 9.44
C TRP A 144 11.20 5.41 9.09
N LYS A 145 11.84 4.29 9.43
CA LYS A 145 13.23 4.02 9.04
C LYS A 145 13.40 4.00 7.53
N LEU A 146 12.52 3.30 6.81
CA LEU A 146 12.55 3.26 5.35
C LEU A 146 12.23 4.61 4.72
N ALA A 147 11.23 5.33 5.23
CA ALA A 147 10.84 6.65 4.75
C ALA A 147 11.95 7.70 4.92
N ALA A 148 12.65 7.68 6.05
CA ALA A 148 13.83 8.54 6.28
C ALA A 148 14.94 8.19 5.28
N GLY A 149 15.21 6.90 5.05
CA GLY A 149 16.12 6.45 4.01
C GLY A 149 15.75 6.97 2.62
N LEU A 150 14.48 6.81 2.21
CA LEU A 150 14.00 7.27 0.90
C LEU A 150 14.06 8.79 0.79
N SER A 151 13.79 9.51 1.88
CA SER A 151 13.91 10.97 1.92
C SER A 151 15.36 11.43 1.68
N SER A 152 16.35 10.69 2.18
CA SER A 152 17.77 10.94 1.89
C SER A 152 18.15 10.72 0.42
N LEU A 153 17.35 9.92 -0.31
CA LEU A 153 17.46 9.72 -1.77
C LEU A 153 16.63 10.74 -2.57
N GLY A 154 16.08 11.77 -1.91
CA GLY A 154 15.35 12.86 -2.55
C GLY A 154 13.85 12.61 -2.75
N HIS A 155 13.29 11.54 -2.20
CA HIS A 155 11.84 11.42 -2.09
C HIS A 155 11.29 12.43 -1.08
N ARG A 156 10.04 12.86 -1.26
CA ARG A 156 9.34 13.73 -0.31
C ARG A 156 8.01 13.11 0.06
N VAL A 157 7.51 13.38 1.26
CA VAL A 157 6.18 12.91 1.69
C VAL A 157 5.10 13.64 0.88
N ALA A 158 4.07 12.92 0.42
CA ALA A 158 2.87 13.52 -0.15
C ALA A 158 2.04 14.17 0.96
N GLU A 159 2.04 15.50 1.04
CA GLU A 159 1.37 16.25 2.12
C GLU A 159 -0.17 16.11 2.11
N ASP A 160 -0.74 15.87 0.93
CA ASP A 160 -2.18 15.74 0.69
C ASP A 160 -2.74 14.36 1.04
N GLU A 161 -1.89 13.32 1.02
CA GLU A 161 -2.31 11.93 1.23
C GLU A 161 -1.71 11.28 2.48
N SER A 162 -0.67 11.88 3.08
CA SER A 162 0.13 11.23 4.14
C SER A 162 0.50 12.13 5.32
N PRO A 163 0.88 11.56 6.49
CA PRO A 163 0.79 10.15 6.86
C PRO A 163 -0.62 9.76 7.33
N TRP A 164 -1.24 8.74 6.75
CA TRP A 164 -2.54 8.27 7.22
C TRP A 164 -2.38 7.26 8.35
N LEU A 165 -3.10 7.46 9.45
CA LEU A 165 -3.12 6.56 10.60
C LEU A 165 -4.54 6.04 10.79
N GLN A 166 -4.65 4.74 11.05
CA GLN A 166 -5.91 4.08 11.30
C GLN A 166 -5.81 3.15 12.51
N PHE A 167 -6.91 3.05 13.24
CA PHE A 167 -7.02 2.21 14.43
C PHE A 167 -8.00 1.09 14.14
N PHE A 168 -7.62 -0.13 14.45
CA PHE A 168 -8.38 -1.34 14.14
C PHE A 168 -8.49 -2.21 15.38
N GLU A 169 -9.59 -2.93 15.50
CA GLU A 169 -9.71 -3.99 16.49
C GLU A 169 -9.28 -5.31 15.85
N HIS A 170 -8.26 -5.95 16.42
CA HIS A 170 -7.76 -7.24 16.00
C HIS A 170 -7.63 -8.16 17.21
N GLU A 171 -8.41 -9.25 17.21
CA GLU A 171 -8.39 -10.26 18.29
C GLU A 171 -8.59 -9.66 19.70
N GLY A 172 -9.34 -8.56 19.80
CA GLY A 172 -9.62 -7.86 21.06
C GLY A 172 -8.59 -6.80 21.46
N SER A 173 -7.59 -6.53 20.61
CA SER A 173 -6.59 -5.48 20.79
C SER A 173 -6.73 -4.39 19.74
N THR A 174 -6.51 -3.14 20.14
CA THR A 174 -6.41 -2.02 19.19
C THR A 174 -5.04 -2.01 18.51
N VAL A 175 -5.01 -2.16 17.19
CA VAL A 175 -3.81 -2.10 16.35
C VAL A 175 -3.78 -0.78 15.59
N ILE A 176 -2.60 -0.19 15.45
CA ILE A 176 -2.38 1.02 14.64
C ILE A 176 -1.81 0.61 13.30
N GLY A 177 -2.59 0.83 12.24
CA GLY A 177 -2.09 0.77 10.87
C GLY A 177 -1.72 2.16 10.36
N ALA A 178 -0.76 2.22 9.45
CA ALA A 178 -0.33 3.44 8.81
C ALA A 178 -0.11 3.25 7.32
N HIS A 179 -0.25 4.36 6.61
CA HIS A 179 0.05 4.51 5.21
C HIS A 179 0.84 5.81 4.98
N LEU A 180 1.91 5.71 4.21
CA LEU A 180 2.81 6.81 3.89
C LEU A 180 3.21 6.74 2.41
N THR A 181 2.79 7.74 1.65
CA THR A 181 3.13 7.96 0.26
C THR A 181 4.31 8.92 0.16
N LEU A 182 5.36 8.49 -0.54
CA LEU A 182 6.51 9.31 -0.90
C LEU A 182 6.55 9.52 -2.41
N ILE A 183 6.69 10.77 -2.84
CA ILE A 183 6.63 11.18 -4.24
C ILE A 183 8.01 11.58 -4.75
N ARG A 184 8.34 11.12 -5.96
CA ARG A 184 9.53 11.52 -6.74
C ARG A 184 9.23 11.37 -8.23
N GLU A 185 9.96 10.53 -8.97
CA GLU A 185 9.57 10.17 -10.35
C GLU A 185 8.50 9.07 -10.39
N ILE A 186 8.50 8.21 -9.37
CA ILE A 186 7.49 7.16 -9.10
C ILE A 186 7.08 7.30 -7.64
N ASP A 187 5.78 7.21 -7.39
CA ASP A 187 5.21 7.28 -6.05
C ASP A 187 5.43 5.94 -5.34
N ILE A 188 5.76 6.00 -4.06
CA ILE A 188 6.00 4.83 -3.20
C ILE A 188 5.02 4.88 -2.04
N ASP A 189 4.13 3.91 -1.98
CA ASP A 189 3.17 3.72 -0.90
C ASP A 189 3.71 2.69 0.09
N ILE A 190 4.04 3.14 1.29
CA ILE A 190 4.47 2.30 2.40
C ILE A 190 3.26 2.05 3.30
N HIS A 191 2.96 0.79 3.59
CA HIS A 191 1.90 0.37 4.50
C HIS A 191 2.47 -0.42 5.69
N THR A 192 1.86 -0.33 6.88
CA THR A 192 2.19 -1.25 8.01
C THR A 192 1.22 -2.43 8.12
N HIS A 193 0.22 -2.48 7.25
CA HIS A 193 -0.77 -3.55 7.21
C HIS A 193 -1.00 -3.94 5.74
N SER A 194 -1.65 -5.08 5.53
CA SER A 194 -1.98 -5.61 4.20
C SER A 194 -2.81 -4.59 3.39
N MET A 195 -4.10 -4.51 3.65
CA MET A 195 -5.03 -3.69 2.90
C MET A 195 -6.19 -3.30 3.80
N THR A 196 -6.65 -2.06 3.69
CA THR A 196 -7.90 -1.67 4.31
C THR A 196 -9.07 -1.87 3.39
N PHE A 197 -10.19 -2.32 3.94
CA PHE A 197 -11.45 -2.42 3.23
C PHE A 197 -12.61 -1.93 4.12
N ALA A 198 -13.71 -1.54 3.47
CA ALA A 198 -14.86 -0.93 4.13
C ALA A 198 -14.53 0.30 5.00
N GLN A 199 -13.42 0.99 4.70
CA GLN A 199 -12.92 2.17 5.44
C GLN A 199 -12.62 1.96 6.94
N ALA A 200 -12.73 0.75 7.48
CA ALA A 200 -12.60 0.49 8.92
C ALA A 200 -12.03 -0.90 9.28
N GLU A 201 -11.75 -1.76 8.31
CA GLU A 201 -11.22 -3.11 8.54
C GLU A 201 -9.89 -3.31 7.81
N ILE A 202 -9.03 -4.18 8.36
CA ILE A 202 -7.81 -4.67 7.70
C ILE A 202 -8.07 -6.08 7.20
N LEU A 203 -7.56 -6.40 6.01
CA LEU A 203 -7.44 -7.77 5.52
C LEU A 203 -6.54 -8.60 6.44
N GLN A 204 -7.16 -9.36 7.34
CA GLN A 204 -6.48 -10.24 8.28
C GLN A 204 -6.07 -11.52 7.56
N THR A 205 -4.82 -11.59 7.14
CA THR A 205 -4.20 -12.81 6.64
C THR A 205 -2.81 -12.99 7.27
N PRO A 206 -2.32 -14.23 7.42
CA PRO A 206 -0.96 -14.50 7.89
C PRO A 206 0.08 -14.25 6.78
N ILE A 207 -0.06 -13.13 6.05
CA ILE A 207 0.70 -12.84 4.82
C ILE A 207 2.21 -12.96 5.01
N TRP A 208 2.76 -12.42 6.10
CA TRP A 208 4.20 -12.47 6.38
C TRP A 208 4.70 -13.90 6.62
N GLN A 209 3.86 -14.78 7.18
CA GLN A 209 4.22 -16.18 7.44
C GLN A 209 4.21 -17.01 6.16
N ARG A 210 3.40 -16.62 5.18
CA ARG A 210 3.24 -17.29 3.89
C ARG A 210 4.09 -16.67 2.77
N ALA A 211 4.63 -15.47 3.00
CA ALA A 211 5.41 -14.77 2.00
C ALA A 211 6.69 -15.53 1.66
N ARG A 212 7.10 -15.41 0.39
CA ARG A 212 8.28 -16.07 -0.17
C ARG A 212 9.40 -15.05 -0.30
N LEU A 213 10.59 -15.43 0.13
CA LEU A 213 11.78 -14.61 -0.08
C LEU A 213 12.15 -14.61 -1.57
N VAL A 214 12.40 -13.42 -2.12
CA VAL A 214 12.90 -13.23 -3.49
C VAL A 214 14.20 -12.44 -3.43
N GLU A 215 15.24 -13.00 -4.03
CA GLU A 215 16.56 -12.36 -4.15
C GLU A 215 16.65 -11.59 -5.47
N LEU A 216 17.15 -10.35 -5.39
CA LEU A 216 17.54 -9.52 -6.51
C LEU A 216 19.06 -9.38 -6.48
N GLU A 217 19.73 -9.87 -7.53
CA GLU A 217 21.19 -10.00 -7.62
C GLU A 217 21.96 -8.73 -7.22
N ASP A 218 21.40 -7.55 -7.48
CA ASP A 218 22.01 -6.23 -7.26
C ASP A 218 21.33 -5.37 -6.19
N ALA A 219 20.18 -5.82 -5.65
CA ALA A 219 19.35 -5.01 -4.75
C ALA A 219 19.06 -5.69 -3.40
N GLY A 220 19.48 -6.94 -3.18
CA GLY A 220 19.21 -7.63 -1.92
C GLY A 220 17.96 -8.48 -2.00
N HIS A 221 17.06 -8.39 -1.03
CA HIS A 221 15.90 -9.27 -0.98
C HIS A 221 14.62 -8.57 -0.53
N PHE A 222 13.50 -9.12 -0.95
CA PHE A 222 12.17 -8.71 -0.52
C PHE A 222 11.27 -9.93 -0.37
N TYR A 223 10.09 -9.72 0.20
CA TYR A 223 9.07 -10.72 0.40
C TYR A 223 7.97 -10.59 -0.64
N LEU A 224 7.58 -11.72 -1.24
CA LEU A 224 6.52 -11.80 -2.23
C LEU A 224 5.34 -12.58 -1.63
N PRO A 225 4.11 -12.03 -1.66
CA PRO A 225 2.93 -12.75 -1.20
C PRO A 225 2.70 -14.03 -2.01
N THR A 226 1.90 -14.94 -1.42
CA THR A 226 1.37 -16.08 -2.16
C THR A 226 0.36 -15.61 -3.22
N PRO A 227 0.15 -16.38 -4.31
CA PRO A 227 -0.90 -16.07 -5.27
C PRO A 227 -2.27 -15.86 -4.64
N GLU A 228 -2.60 -16.63 -3.60
CA GLU A 228 -3.85 -16.55 -2.85
C GLU A 228 -3.96 -15.24 -2.07
N ASP A 229 -2.90 -14.85 -1.37
CA ASP A 229 -2.87 -13.57 -0.66
C ASP A 229 -3.04 -12.43 -1.67
N THR A 230 -2.29 -12.40 -2.78
CA THR A 230 -2.44 -11.39 -3.84
C THR A 230 -3.86 -11.33 -4.41
N PHE A 231 -4.52 -12.48 -4.56
CA PHE A 231 -5.90 -12.55 -4.99
C PHE A 231 -6.85 -11.94 -3.95
N LEU A 232 -6.66 -12.24 -2.65
CA LEU A 232 -7.41 -11.65 -1.55
C LEU A 232 -7.19 -10.13 -1.46
N PHE A 233 -5.99 -9.62 -1.76
CA PHE A 233 -5.73 -8.19 -1.88
C PHE A 233 -6.57 -7.54 -2.96
N ALA A 234 -6.60 -8.13 -4.16
CA ALA A 234 -7.41 -7.62 -5.26
C ALA A 234 -8.89 -7.59 -4.86
N LEU A 235 -9.35 -8.63 -4.17
CA LEU A 235 -10.71 -8.72 -3.67
C LEU A 235 -11.05 -7.64 -2.64
N ALA A 236 -10.19 -7.47 -1.63
CA ALA A 236 -10.36 -6.45 -0.59
C ALA A 236 -10.30 -5.04 -1.18
N HIS A 237 -9.40 -4.80 -2.14
CA HIS A 237 -9.29 -3.53 -2.86
C HIS A 237 -10.58 -3.20 -3.62
N THR A 238 -11.11 -4.14 -4.39
CA THR A 238 -12.40 -3.97 -5.05
C THR A 238 -13.51 -3.70 -4.04
N TYR A 239 -13.58 -4.48 -2.96
CA TYR A 239 -14.61 -4.30 -1.94
C TYR A 239 -14.55 -2.90 -1.31
N ASN A 240 -13.35 -2.38 -1.05
CA ASN A 240 -13.14 -1.03 -0.54
C ASN A 240 -13.70 0.05 -1.48
N HIS A 241 -13.55 -0.13 -2.79
CA HIS A 241 -14.10 0.79 -3.79
C HIS A 241 -15.59 0.55 -4.06
N GLY A 242 -16.12 -0.62 -3.69
CA GLY A 242 -17.50 -1.03 -3.96
C GLY A 242 -17.76 -1.43 -5.41
N TYR A 243 -16.72 -1.69 -6.20
CA TYR A 243 -16.82 -2.12 -7.60
C TYR A 243 -15.55 -2.82 -8.10
N PHE A 244 -15.71 -3.66 -9.13
CA PHE A 244 -14.58 -4.25 -9.86
C PHE A 244 -14.14 -3.32 -10.99
N THR A 245 -12.84 -3.09 -11.11
CA THR A 245 -12.27 -2.54 -12.35
C THR A 245 -11.91 -3.68 -13.30
N ILE A 246 -11.82 -3.38 -14.60
CA ILE A 246 -11.30 -4.35 -15.58
C ILE A 246 -9.87 -4.76 -15.23
N LYS A 247 -9.07 -3.85 -14.68
CA LYS A 247 -7.72 -4.15 -14.18
C LYS A 247 -7.75 -5.23 -13.09
N ASP A 248 -8.65 -5.15 -12.12
CA ASP A 248 -8.75 -6.14 -11.04
C ASP A 248 -9.21 -7.52 -11.57
N LEU A 249 -10.15 -7.53 -12.53
CA LEU A 249 -10.55 -8.77 -13.22
C LEU A 249 -9.40 -9.39 -14.00
N ASN A 250 -8.61 -8.56 -14.68
CA ASN A 250 -7.45 -9.00 -15.45
C ASN A 250 -6.41 -9.65 -14.54
N ASP A 251 -6.11 -9.05 -13.38
CA ASP A 251 -5.20 -9.64 -12.40
C ASP A 251 -5.68 -10.98 -11.87
N ALA A 252 -6.95 -11.03 -11.47
CA ALA A 252 -7.57 -12.25 -10.96
C ALA A 252 -7.50 -13.36 -12.01
N TYR A 253 -7.86 -13.06 -13.25
CA TYR A 253 -7.77 -14.03 -14.35
C TYR A 253 -6.34 -14.50 -14.61
N MET A 254 -5.35 -13.59 -14.59
CA MET A 254 -3.94 -13.98 -14.78
C MET A 254 -3.44 -14.90 -13.68
N LEU A 255 -3.69 -14.53 -12.41
CA LEU A 255 -3.29 -15.33 -11.26
C LEU A 255 -3.92 -16.71 -11.33
N LEU A 256 -5.24 -16.77 -11.54
CA LEU A 256 -5.95 -18.05 -11.59
C LEU A 256 -5.56 -18.90 -12.80
N SER A 257 -5.22 -18.29 -13.94
CA SER A 257 -4.75 -19.03 -15.11
C SER A 257 -3.33 -19.58 -14.91
N GLN A 258 -2.44 -18.79 -14.30
CA GLN A 258 -1.06 -19.18 -14.03
C GLN A 258 -0.95 -20.26 -12.94
N TYR A 259 -1.76 -20.12 -11.89
CA TYR A 259 -1.66 -20.92 -10.67
C TYR A 259 -2.77 -21.96 -10.53
N GLN A 260 -3.60 -22.20 -11.57
CA GLN A 260 -4.84 -23.00 -11.49
C GLN A 260 -4.70 -24.33 -10.72
N ASN A 261 -3.61 -25.07 -10.94
CA ASN A 261 -3.42 -26.41 -10.38
C ASN A 261 -2.83 -26.39 -8.95
N GLU A 262 -2.31 -25.25 -8.51
CA GLU A 262 -1.65 -25.09 -7.21
C GLU A 262 -2.33 -24.04 -6.32
N PHE A 263 -3.41 -23.42 -6.81
CA PHE A 263 -4.15 -22.39 -6.10
C PHE A 263 -4.95 -22.99 -4.93
N ASP A 264 -4.62 -22.58 -3.70
CA ASP A 264 -5.23 -23.07 -2.48
C ASP A 264 -6.58 -22.39 -2.20
N TRP A 265 -7.63 -22.94 -2.80
CA TRP A 265 -8.98 -22.43 -2.62
C TRP A 265 -9.53 -22.59 -1.20
N ASP A 266 -9.11 -23.61 -0.45
CA ASP A 266 -9.57 -23.80 0.92
C ASP A 266 -9.10 -22.64 1.79
N TYR A 267 -7.83 -22.24 1.65
CA TYR A 267 -7.29 -21.03 2.27
C TYR A 267 -8.05 -19.77 1.84
N VAL A 268 -8.27 -19.56 0.54
CA VAL A 268 -8.98 -18.36 0.05
C VAL A 268 -10.41 -18.28 0.59
N LEU A 269 -11.13 -19.40 0.65
CA LEU A 269 -12.49 -19.46 1.20
C LEU A 269 -12.50 -19.17 2.69
N GLU A 270 -11.56 -19.75 3.45
CA GLU A 270 -11.41 -19.48 4.88
C GLU A 270 -11.12 -18.00 5.14
N GLN A 271 -10.15 -17.42 4.42
CA GLN A 271 -9.80 -16.01 4.59
C GLN A 271 -10.91 -15.08 4.11
N ALA A 272 -11.60 -15.41 3.01
CA ALA A 272 -12.75 -14.64 2.56
C ALA A 272 -13.85 -14.66 3.62
N GLN A 273 -14.12 -15.80 4.27
CA GLN A 273 -15.09 -15.88 5.36
C GLN A 273 -14.66 -15.08 6.59
N ARG A 274 -13.40 -15.23 7.01
CA ARG A 274 -12.84 -14.49 8.16
C ARG A 274 -12.93 -12.98 7.97
N ASN A 275 -12.75 -12.51 6.73
CA ASN A 275 -12.74 -11.10 6.37
C ASN A 275 -14.07 -10.60 5.77
N CYS A 276 -15.14 -11.39 5.82
CA CYS A 276 -16.46 -11.04 5.26
C CYS A 276 -16.45 -10.66 3.77
N LEU A 277 -15.54 -11.26 2.98
CA LEU A 277 -15.35 -11.02 1.55
C LEU A 277 -16.06 -12.06 0.66
N GLU A 278 -16.85 -12.99 1.20
CA GLU A 278 -17.44 -14.11 0.44
C GLU A 278 -18.37 -13.65 -0.68
N LYS A 279 -19.06 -12.53 -0.45
CA LYS A 279 -19.97 -11.94 -1.43
C LYS A 279 -19.21 -11.25 -2.57
N GLY A 280 -18.12 -10.56 -2.23
CA GLY A 280 -17.18 -10.04 -3.23
C GLY A 280 -16.59 -11.18 -4.06
N LEU A 281 -16.23 -12.31 -3.43
CA LEU A 281 -15.69 -13.47 -4.11
C LEU A 281 -16.71 -14.05 -5.10
N ALA A 282 -17.98 -14.15 -4.70
CA ALA A 282 -19.06 -14.58 -5.58
C ALA A 282 -19.30 -13.64 -6.77
N ASP A 283 -19.19 -12.32 -6.55
CA ASP A 283 -19.24 -11.35 -7.65
C ASP A 283 -18.04 -11.47 -8.61
N LEU A 284 -16.82 -11.61 -8.08
CA LEU A 284 -15.63 -11.83 -8.89
C LEU A 284 -15.75 -13.12 -9.72
N ALA A 285 -16.21 -14.22 -9.12
CA ALA A 285 -16.44 -15.49 -9.79
C ALA A 285 -17.41 -15.36 -10.96
N ARG A 286 -18.54 -14.67 -10.74
CA ARG A 286 -19.52 -14.38 -11.78
C ARG A 286 -18.89 -13.56 -12.90
N TYR A 287 -18.13 -12.51 -12.58
CA TYR A 287 -17.50 -11.67 -13.61
C TYR A 287 -16.42 -12.41 -14.39
N LEU A 288 -15.61 -13.26 -13.76
CA LEU A 288 -14.65 -14.09 -14.47
C LEU A 288 -15.36 -15.07 -15.43
N SER A 289 -16.50 -15.64 -15.02
CA SER A 289 -17.33 -16.48 -15.89
C SER A 289 -17.93 -15.68 -17.05
N ASP A 290 -18.55 -14.53 -16.78
CA ASP A 290 -19.22 -13.73 -17.81
C ASP A 290 -18.22 -13.10 -18.79
N TYR A 291 -17.09 -12.62 -18.30
CA TYR A 291 -16.12 -11.84 -19.06
C TYR A 291 -15.06 -12.71 -19.74
N TYR A 292 -14.53 -13.71 -19.04
CA TYR A 292 -13.46 -14.59 -19.52
C TYR A 292 -13.93 -16.02 -19.84
N GLN A 293 -15.20 -16.36 -19.59
CA GLN A 293 -15.67 -17.76 -19.63
C GLN A 293 -14.88 -18.66 -18.68
N TYR A 294 -14.28 -18.07 -17.64
CA TYR A 294 -13.46 -18.76 -16.67
C TYR A 294 -14.32 -19.20 -15.49
N GLN A 295 -14.36 -20.51 -15.24
CA GLN A 295 -15.09 -21.09 -14.11
C GLN A 295 -14.12 -21.33 -12.95
N ILE A 296 -14.41 -20.70 -11.82
CA ILE A 296 -13.73 -21.02 -10.56
C ILE A 296 -14.10 -22.46 -10.17
N GLY A 297 -13.08 -23.26 -9.87
CA GLY A 297 -13.23 -24.71 -9.61
C GLY A 297 -13.87 -25.07 -8.26
N VAL A 298 -14.37 -24.10 -7.50
CA VAL A 298 -15.00 -24.33 -6.19
C VAL A 298 -16.45 -23.85 -6.16
N ALA A 299 -17.29 -24.61 -5.47
CA ALA A 299 -18.68 -24.25 -5.24
C ALA A 299 -18.75 -23.17 -4.16
N LEU A 300 -19.23 -21.99 -4.54
CA LEU A 300 -19.49 -20.91 -3.58
C LEU A 300 -20.88 -21.11 -2.96
N SER A 301 -20.95 -21.07 -1.63
CA SER A 301 -22.21 -21.23 -0.88
C SER A 301 -23.04 -19.95 -0.82
N THR A 302 -22.40 -18.80 -1.06
CA THR A 302 -22.99 -17.46 -1.05
C THR A 302 -23.45 -17.02 -2.43
N GLN A 303 -24.61 -16.36 -2.47
CA GLN A 303 -25.07 -15.66 -3.67
C GLN A 303 -24.28 -14.35 -3.85
N PRO A 304 -24.06 -13.89 -5.10
CA PRO A 304 -23.40 -12.62 -5.36
C PRO A 304 -24.11 -11.44 -4.69
N GLN A 305 -23.34 -10.43 -4.27
CA GLN A 305 -23.88 -9.18 -3.69
C GLN A 305 -24.50 -8.29 -4.77
N GLY A 306 -24.12 -8.49 -6.02
CA GLY A 306 -24.45 -7.60 -7.12
C GLY A 306 -23.53 -6.39 -7.18
N LEU A 307 -22.29 -6.48 -6.66
CA LEU A 307 -21.28 -5.45 -6.88
C LEU A 307 -21.14 -5.20 -8.38
N GLN A 308 -21.09 -3.95 -8.79
CA GLN A 308 -21.01 -3.61 -10.20
C GLN A 308 -19.58 -3.82 -10.75
N LEU A 309 -19.49 -4.37 -11.96
CA LEU A 309 -18.29 -4.27 -12.78
C LEU A 309 -18.36 -2.91 -13.47
N ILE A 310 -17.56 -1.96 -12.99
CA ILE A 310 -17.55 -0.64 -13.58
C ILE A 310 -16.72 -0.68 -14.86
N ALA A 311 -17.45 -0.78 -15.95
CA ALA A 311 -16.96 -0.69 -17.32
C ALA A 311 -17.30 0.66 -17.98
N LEU A 312 -17.64 1.72 -17.21
CA LEU A 312 -17.24 3.14 -17.45
C LEU A 312 -18.22 4.29 -17.22
N ASP A 313 -19.48 4.10 -16.86
CA ASP A 313 -20.39 5.26 -16.82
C ASP A 313 -20.70 5.79 -15.41
N GLU A 314 -20.35 5.04 -14.36
CA GLU A 314 -20.74 5.41 -13.00
C GLU A 314 -19.58 5.89 -12.13
N VAL A 315 -18.30 5.95 -12.55
CA VAL A 315 -17.28 6.39 -11.56
C VAL A 315 -17.49 7.86 -11.14
N ASP A 316 -18.01 8.74 -12.01
CA ASP A 316 -18.34 10.10 -11.56
C ASP A 316 -19.64 10.11 -10.73
N ASP A 317 -20.69 9.43 -11.17
CA ASP A 317 -21.96 9.37 -10.42
C ASP A 317 -21.91 8.53 -9.14
N TYR A 318 -21.08 7.49 -9.04
CA TYR A 318 -20.97 6.58 -7.89
C TYR A 318 -20.15 7.22 -6.75
N PHE A 319 -19.13 8.02 -7.09
CA PHE A 319 -18.50 8.91 -6.11
C PHE A 319 -19.51 9.92 -5.56
N PHE A 320 -20.46 10.42 -6.39
CA PHE A 320 -21.56 11.30 -5.95
C PHE A 320 -22.70 10.57 -5.20
N TYR A 321 -23.06 9.34 -5.60
CA TYR A 321 -24.20 8.59 -5.06
C TYR A 321 -23.90 8.03 -3.67
N HIS A 322 -22.64 7.60 -3.44
CA HIS A 322 -22.18 7.32 -2.08
C HIS A 322 -21.95 8.61 -1.30
N HIS A 323 -21.57 9.73 -1.92
CA HIS A 323 -21.50 11.03 -1.24
C HIS A 323 -22.83 11.44 -0.58
N GLU A 324 -23.99 11.20 -1.22
CA GLU A 324 -25.30 11.57 -0.68
C GLU A 324 -25.79 10.63 0.44
N LEU A 325 -25.47 9.33 0.38
CA LEU A 325 -25.68 8.39 1.49
C LEU A 325 -24.70 8.63 2.66
N ASP A 326 -23.61 9.36 2.41
CA ASP A 326 -22.50 9.60 3.32
C ASP A 326 -22.55 10.99 3.97
N LEU A 327 -23.48 11.90 3.65
CA LEU A 327 -23.55 13.23 4.27
C LEU A 327 -23.68 13.24 5.81
N ALA A 328 -24.26 12.20 6.41
CA ALA A 328 -24.32 12.05 7.87
C ALA A 328 -23.02 11.50 8.48
N LYS A 329 -22.30 10.64 7.75
CA LYS A 329 -21.02 10.06 8.14
C LYS A 329 -19.86 11.03 7.85
N GLN A 330 -19.88 11.72 6.71
CA GLN A 330 -19.03 12.86 6.36
C GLN A 330 -19.16 14.04 7.30
N ARG A 331 -20.31 14.29 7.94
CA ARG A 331 -20.39 15.34 8.96
C ARG A 331 -19.59 14.97 10.21
N ASN A 332 -19.63 13.70 10.60
CA ASN A 332 -18.80 13.16 11.68
C ASN A 332 -17.33 13.06 11.25
N ASP A 333 -17.05 12.64 10.03
CA ASP A 333 -15.69 12.49 9.51
C ASP A 333 -15.05 13.84 9.14
N LEU A 334 -15.83 14.87 8.82
CA LEU A 334 -15.37 16.26 8.69
C LEU A 334 -15.06 16.87 10.06
N GLN A 335 -15.90 16.64 11.08
CA GLN A 335 -15.57 17.04 12.45
C GLN A 335 -14.32 16.32 12.98
N ARG A 336 -14.17 15.02 12.67
CA ARG A 336 -12.98 14.22 13.00
C ARG A 336 -11.76 14.66 12.20
N GLY A 337 -11.91 14.96 10.92
CA GLY A 337 -10.87 15.45 10.02
C GLY A 337 -10.38 16.83 10.44
N LEU A 338 -11.28 17.74 10.83
CA LEU A 338 -10.92 19.04 11.40
C LEU A 338 -10.16 18.91 12.73
N LEU A 339 -10.55 17.95 13.58
CA LEU A 339 -9.82 17.65 14.82
C LEU A 339 -8.43 17.04 14.54
N MET A 340 -8.32 16.16 13.54
CA MET A 340 -7.05 15.56 13.11
C MET A 340 -6.13 16.58 12.43
N ILE A 341 -6.66 17.50 11.63
CA ILE A 341 -5.88 18.58 10.99
C ILE A 341 -5.37 19.56 12.05
N ALA A 342 -6.21 19.95 13.01
CA ALA A 342 -5.80 20.78 14.15
C ALA A 342 -4.68 20.11 14.96
N LYS A 343 -4.82 18.81 15.24
CA LYS A 343 -3.79 18.02 15.95
C LYS A 343 -2.54 17.76 15.12
N ARG A 344 -2.65 17.52 13.80
CA ARG A 344 -1.49 17.42 12.89
C ARG A 344 -0.71 18.71 12.87
N GLN A 345 -1.38 19.86 12.76
CA GLN A 345 -0.73 21.16 12.78
C GLN A 345 -0.05 21.43 14.13
N GLU A 346 -0.66 21.00 15.24
CA GLU A 346 -0.06 21.09 16.57
C GLU A 346 1.20 20.21 16.70
N ILE A 347 1.14 18.96 16.24
CA ILE A 347 2.29 18.03 16.21
C ILE A 347 3.40 18.60 15.32
N LEU A 348 3.09 19.07 14.11
CA LEU A 348 4.09 19.65 13.22
C LEU A 348 4.76 20.88 13.84
N ASN A 349 3.97 21.77 14.45
CA ASN A 349 4.48 22.96 15.12
C ASN A 349 5.38 22.58 16.31
N ARG A 350 5.02 21.55 17.08
CA ARG A 350 5.83 21.05 18.19
C ARG A 350 7.10 20.35 17.72
N MET A 351 7.05 19.56 16.65
CA MET A 351 8.26 18.95 16.05
C MET A 351 9.22 20.02 15.52
N LEU A 352 8.71 21.11 14.96
CA LEU A 352 9.55 22.24 14.51
C LEU A 352 10.19 22.99 15.68
N VAL A 353 9.45 23.22 16.78
CA VAL A 353 10.00 23.80 18.01
C VAL A 353 11.10 22.91 18.60
N LEU A 354 10.85 21.60 18.71
CA LEU A 354 11.83 20.65 19.26
C LEU A 354 13.06 20.49 18.35
N ALA A 355 12.91 20.63 17.04
CA ALA A 355 14.05 20.64 16.12
C ALA A 355 14.92 21.90 16.27
N ASP A 356 14.33 23.05 16.57
CA ASP A 356 15.08 24.27 16.86
C ASP A 356 15.70 24.24 18.26
N GLU A 357 15.00 23.73 19.28
CA GLU A 357 15.55 23.50 20.62
C GLU A 357 16.71 22.48 20.59
N SER A 358 16.61 21.43 19.76
CA SER A 358 17.71 20.47 19.57
C SER A 358 18.93 21.11 18.91
N LYS A 359 18.76 22.06 17.98
CA LYS A 359 19.88 22.82 17.40
C LYS A 359 20.50 23.78 18.40
N GLU A 360 19.68 24.40 19.25
CA GLU A 360 20.17 25.25 20.35
C GLU A 360 20.96 24.41 21.37
N ALA A 361 20.45 23.24 21.77
CA ALA A 361 21.16 22.33 22.67
C ALA A 361 22.46 21.80 22.06
N GLU A 362 22.49 21.50 20.76
CA GLU A 362 23.71 21.09 20.05
C GLU A 362 24.72 22.26 19.95
N HIS A 363 24.24 23.49 19.76
CA HIS A 363 25.07 24.70 19.78
C HIS A 363 25.61 25.03 21.17
N GLU A 364 24.81 24.86 22.23
CA GLU A 364 25.23 25.00 23.63
C GLU A 364 26.26 23.94 24.01
N LEU A 365 26.06 22.68 23.61
CA LEU A 365 27.03 21.60 23.83
C LEU A 365 28.35 21.87 23.08
N LEU A 366 28.28 22.40 21.85
CA LEU A 366 29.45 22.85 21.10
C LEU A 366 30.16 24.03 21.79
N GLN A 367 29.42 24.99 22.36
CA GLN A 367 30.00 26.08 23.15
C GLN A 367 30.62 25.57 24.45
N GLU A 368 29.97 24.69 25.20
CA GLU A 368 30.53 24.07 26.40
C GLU A 368 31.79 23.26 26.09
N GLN A 369 31.84 22.57 24.96
CA GLN A 369 33.03 21.85 24.51
C GLN A 369 34.15 22.81 24.06
N LEU A 370 33.83 23.97 23.50
CA LEU A 370 34.81 24.99 23.13
C LEU A 370 35.33 25.75 24.37
N GLU A 371 34.46 26.06 25.34
CA GLU A 371 34.82 26.68 26.62
C GLU A 371 35.55 25.70 27.55
N GLY A 372 35.17 24.42 27.53
CA GLY A 372 35.88 23.34 28.19
C GLY A 372 37.27 23.08 27.63
N ARG A 373 37.51 23.38 26.34
CA ARG A 373 38.87 23.37 25.75
C ARG A 373 39.72 24.55 26.22
N HIS A 374 39.14 25.65 26.69
CA HIS A 374 39.90 26.75 27.31
C HIS A 374 40.35 26.44 28.76
N LEU A 375 39.89 25.35 29.36
CA LEU A 375 40.33 24.90 30.69
C LEU A 375 41.50 23.90 30.66
N CYS A 376 42.04 23.58 29.49
CA CYS A 376 43.17 22.66 29.34
C CYS A 376 44.31 23.23 28.48
N GLU A 377 44.83 24.43 28.79
CA GLU A 377 46.17 24.83 28.31
C GLU A 377 46.99 25.52 29.40
N GLY A 378 47.56 24.67 30.25
CA GLY A 378 48.82 24.90 30.94
C GLY A 378 49.86 23.89 30.43
N LEU A 379 50.09 23.80 29.13
CA LEU A 379 51.19 23.03 28.55
C LEU A 379 51.79 23.80 27.37
N GLN A 380 53.11 24.02 27.44
CA GLN A 380 53.87 24.79 26.47
C GLN A 380 53.97 24.06 25.13
N LEU A 381 53.77 24.84 24.06
CA LEU A 381 54.06 24.51 22.67
C LEU A 381 55.52 24.09 22.47
N GLY A 382 55.68 22.93 21.83
CA GLY A 382 56.88 22.54 21.08
C GLY A 382 56.44 21.70 19.88
N ASP A 383 56.58 22.25 18.68
CA ASP A 383 56.18 21.71 17.37
C ASP A 383 56.88 20.35 17.01
N PRO A 384 56.64 19.76 15.82
CA PRO A 384 55.41 19.13 15.32
C PRO A 384 55.68 17.65 14.95
N ILE A 385 54.72 16.73 15.13
CA ILE A 385 54.86 15.35 14.63
C ILE A 385 53.88 15.11 13.49
N LEU A 386 54.48 14.83 12.32
CA LEU A 386 53.86 14.42 11.07
C LEU A 386 52.98 13.17 11.22
N PHE A 387 51.84 13.18 10.54
CA PHE A 387 51.10 11.99 10.18
C PHE A 387 51.88 11.14 9.17
N THR A 388 52.23 9.91 9.53
CA THR A 388 52.50 8.83 8.56
C THR A 388 52.04 7.47 9.10
N GLU A 389 51.25 6.81 8.27
CA GLU A 389 51.09 5.37 8.04
C GLU A 389 50.51 4.43 9.13
N VAL A 390 49.27 4.01 8.84
CA VAL A 390 48.82 2.61 8.66
C VAL A 390 49.58 1.53 9.45
N GLY A 391 48.99 1.10 10.56
CA GLY A 391 49.31 -0.15 11.24
C GLY A 391 48.09 -1.06 11.25
N LYS A 392 48.17 -2.17 10.51
CA LYS A 392 47.25 -3.32 10.57
C LYS A 392 47.13 -3.85 12.01
N PHE A 393 45.92 -4.17 12.43
CA PHE A 393 45.70 -5.15 13.49
C PHE A 393 45.01 -6.38 12.90
N GLU A 394 45.78 -7.46 12.79
CA GLU A 394 45.31 -8.82 12.60
C GLU A 394 45.08 -9.45 13.99
N GLY A 395 43.95 -10.13 14.15
CA GLY A 395 43.81 -11.25 15.08
C GLY A 395 42.82 -11.06 16.23
N ALA A 396 41.59 -11.56 16.06
CA ALA A 396 40.85 -12.25 17.12
C ALA A 396 39.70 -13.11 16.55
N ASN A 397 39.95 -14.42 16.53
CA ASN A 397 39.06 -15.56 16.73
C ASN A 397 37.70 -15.70 16.01
N GLU A 398 37.65 -16.77 15.24
CA GLU A 398 36.47 -17.51 14.80
C GLU A 398 35.70 -18.10 16.00
N SER A 399 34.48 -17.64 16.22
CA SER A 399 33.41 -18.45 16.80
C SER A 399 32.07 -18.00 16.21
N ALA A 400 31.42 -18.88 15.46
CA ALA A 400 30.10 -18.65 14.89
C ALA A 400 29.07 -18.32 15.99
N PRO A 401 28.20 -17.32 15.83
CA PRO A 401 27.11 -17.09 16.76
C PRO A 401 26.04 -18.18 16.60
N GLN A 402 25.78 -18.90 17.69
CA GLN A 402 24.54 -19.64 17.92
C GLN A 402 23.36 -18.66 18.01
N PRO A 403 22.12 -19.07 17.68
CA PRO A 403 20.97 -18.16 17.68
C PRO A 403 20.65 -17.69 19.10
N PHE A 404 20.54 -16.37 19.30
CA PHE A 404 20.15 -15.76 20.57
C PHE A 404 18.64 -15.94 20.84
N PRO A 405 18.23 -16.02 22.12
CA PRO A 405 16.84 -16.20 22.52
C PRO A 405 16.06 -14.87 22.42
N ALA A 406 14.86 -14.94 21.83
CA ALA A 406 13.90 -13.83 21.80
C ALA A 406 13.61 -13.30 23.21
N TYR A 407 13.76 -11.99 23.42
CA TYR A 407 13.42 -11.33 24.68
C TYR A 407 12.01 -10.69 24.65
N ASP A 408 11.33 -10.85 25.79
CA ASP A 408 9.91 -10.62 26.09
C ASP A 408 9.53 -9.15 26.40
N TRP A 409 10.25 -8.14 25.87
CA TRP A 409 9.99 -6.73 26.22
C TRP A 409 8.63 -6.22 25.69
N TRP A 410 8.16 -6.73 24.56
CA TRP A 410 6.87 -6.37 23.98
C TRP A 410 5.67 -6.90 24.79
N LYS A 411 5.81 -8.03 25.49
CA LYS A 411 4.78 -8.52 26.43
C LYS A 411 4.60 -7.57 27.62
N GLN A 412 5.63 -6.85 28.03
CA GLN A 412 5.53 -5.83 29.08
C GLN A 412 4.87 -4.54 28.58
N PHE A 413 5.07 -4.20 27.31
CA PHE A 413 4.40 -3.08 26.64
C PHE A 413 2.90 -3.34 26.47
N ASP A 414 2.51 -4.52 25.96
CA ASP A 414 1.11 -4.93 25.80
C ASP A 414 0.39 -5.06 27.16
N GLN A 415 1.04 -5.66 28.16
CA GLN A 415 0.45 -5.77 29.50
C GLN A 415 0.24 -4.41 30.18
N HIS A 416 1.09 -3.41 29.92
CA HIS A 416 0.92 -2.06 30.50
C HIS A 416 -0.16 -1.25 29.80
N ILE A 417 -0.30 -1.36 28.48
CA ILE A 417 -1.42 -0.75 27.74
C ILE A 417 -2.76 -1.36 28.21
N LEU A 418 -2.80 -2.67 28.42
CA LEU A 418 -3.98 -3.38 28.94
C LEU A 418 -4.29 -3.03 30.41
N GLN A 419 -3.29 -2.91 31.29
CA GLN A 419 -3.48 -2.50 32.68
C GLN A 419 -4.05 -1.07 32.79
N ILE A 420 -3.59 -0.14 31.94
CA ILE A 420 -4.14 1.22 31.85
C ILE A 420 -5.61 1.20 31.39
N ALA A 421 -5.98 0.26 30.53
CA ALA A 421 -7.37 0.09 30.07
C ALA A 421 -8.28 -0.52 31.16
N GLU A 422 -7.80 -1.50 31.94
CA GLU A 422 -8.56 -2.20 32.99
C GLU A 422 -8.81 -1.35 34.24
N ASP A 423 -7.84 -0.56 34.68
CA ASP A 423 -7.95 0.29 35.88
C ASP A 423 -8.90 1.50 35.69
N THR A 424 -9.41 1.71 34.48
CA THR A 424 -10.12 2.93 34.06
C THR A 424 -11.63 2.72 33.84
N TYR A 425 -12.17 1.51 34.01
CA TYR A 425 -13.60 1.20 33.79
C TYR A 425 -14.44 1.19 35.08
N VAL A 426 -15.17 2.29 35.35
CA VAL A 426 -16.41 2.28 36.16
C VAL A 426 -17.50 3.03 35.40
N LEU A 427 -18.49 2.30 34.86
CA LEU A 427 -19.67 2.90 34.21
C LEU A 427 -20.82 3.08 35.23
N PRO A 428 -21.52 4.22 35.25
CA PRO A 428 -22.84 4.30 35.85
C PRO A 428 -23.87 3.72 34.88
N THR A 429 -24.57 2.66 35.30
CA THR A 429 -25.74 2.14 34.59
C THR A 429 -26.95 3.07 34.74
N GLN A 430 -27.47 3.60 33.63
CA GLN A 430 -28.88 3.97 33.46
C GLN A 430 -29.33 3.39 32.12
N ALA A 431 -30.20 2.37 32.08
CA ALA A 431 -31.65 2.37 32.31
C ALA A 431 -32.45 3.00 31.16
N ASN A 432 -33.00 2.09 30.32
CA ASN A 432 -34.16 2.24 29.42
C ASN A 432 -34.00 3.09 28.15
N GLY A 433 -33.81 2.40 27.02
CA GLY A 433 -34.12 2.89 25.67
C GLY A 433 -34.11 1.74 24.67
N GLU A 434 -35.28 1.34 24.20
CA GLU A 434 -35.45 0.26 23.21
C GLU A 434 -34.75 0.61 21.88
N LEU A 435 -33.95 -0.31 21.36
CA LEU A 435 -33.27 -0.20 20.07
C LEU A 435 -34.22 -0.65 18.95
N LEU A 436 -34.66 0.27 18.10
CA LEU A 436 -35.41 -0.04 16.88
C LEU A 436 -34.46 -0.61 15.82
N ILE A 437 -34.60 -1.91 15.53
CA ILE A 437 -33.87 -2.62 14.48
C ILE A 437 -34.60 -2.43 13.14
N THR A 438 -33.93 -1.87 12.14
CA THR A 438 -34.38 -1.90 10.72
C THR A 438 -33.61 -2.97 9.94
N PRO A 439 -34.15 -3.50 8.81
CA PRO A 439 -33.68 -4.74 8.19
C PRO A 439 -32.36 -4.66 7.38
N SER A 440 -31.66 -3.52 7.35
CA SER A 440 -30.35 -3.41 6.70
C SER A 440 -29.24 -3.59 7.73
N GLY A 441 -29.05 -4.85 8.18
CA GLY A 441 -28.03 -5.20 9.16
C GLY A 441 -26.63 -5.01 8.59
N TYR A 442 -25.85 -4.11 9.22
CA TYR A 442 -24.50 -4.33 9.76
C TYR A 442 -24.12 -3.02 10.50
N TYR A 443 -24.13 -3.05 11.83
CA TYR A 443 -23.46 -2.02 12.63
C TYR A 443 -22.19 -2.66 13.18
N SER A 444 -21.04 -2.28 12.63
CA SER A 444 -19.77 -2.41 13.34
C SER A 444 -19.83 -1.42 14.51
N THR A 445 -19.86 -1.93 15.74
CA THR A 445 -19.63 -1.10 16.92
C THR A 445 -18.12 -0.90 17.05
N SER A 446 -17.54 -0.01 16.23
CA SER A 446 -16.24 0.54 16.56
C SER A 446 -16.39 1.34 17.86
N LYS A 447 -15.92 0.77 18.97
CA LYS A 447 -15.75 1.53 20.21
C LYS A 447 -14.49 2.35 20.05
N THR A 448 -14.63 3.60 19.62
CA THR A 448 -13.50 4.53 19.60
C THR A 448 -13.12 4.89 21.03
N MET A 449 -11.89 4.58 21.44
CA MET A 449 -11.31 5.13 22.67
C MET A 449 -11.10 6.64 22.50
N ILE A 450 -11.75 7.43 23.35
CA ILE A 450 -11.46 8.86 23.50
C ILE A 450 -10.30 8.95 24.50
N PHE A 451 -9.09 9.17 24.00
CA PHE A 451 -7.99 9.57 24.87
C PHE A 451 -8.27 10.99 25.38
N THR A 452 -8.28 11.17 26.70
CA THR A 452 -8.20 12.49 27.30
C THR A 452 -6.87 13.13 26.93
N GLU A 453 -6.80 14.46 26.97
CA GLU A 453 -5.58 15.24 26.70
C GLU A 453 -4.36 14.67 27.47
N VAL A 454 -4.57 14.31 28.74
CA VAL A 454 -3.59 13.69 29.62
C VAL A 454 -3.11 12.30 29.13
N GLN A 455 -4.00 11.50 28.53
CA GLN A 455 -3.65 10.16 28.04
C GLN A 455 -2.85 10.22 26.73
N PHE A 456 -3.06 11.24 25.91
CA PHE A 456 -2.31 11.45 24.68
C PHE A 456 -0.92 12.03 24.96
N GLU A 457 -0.81 12.96 25.90
CA GLU A 457 0.47 13.50 26.39
C GLU A 457 1.38 12.40 26.97
N ALA A 458 0.80 11.42 27.67
CA ALA A 458 1.57 10.28 28.21
C ALA A 458 2.12 9.35 27.11
N LEU A 459 1.34 9.11 26.05
CA LEU A 459 1.78 8.31 24.90
C LEU A 459 2.86 9.05 24.09
N GLU A 460 2.67 10.34 23.85
CA GLU A 460 3.62 11.23 23.17
C GLU A 460 4.95 11.30 23.93
N ALA A 461 4.90 11.52 25.25
CA ALA A 461 6.08 11.53 26.10
C ALA A 461 6.85 10.20 26.04
N LYS A 462 6.15 9.06 25.96
CA LYS A 462 6.80 7.74 25.91
C LYS A 462 7.43 7.44 24.55
N VAL A 463 6.80 7.87 23.45
CA VAL A 463 7.38 7.77 22.10
C VAL A 463 8.64 8.63 22.00
N LEU A 464 8.62 9.84 22.57
CA LEU A 464 9.79 10.72 22.62
C LEU A 464 10.91 10.14 23.49
N GLU A 465 10.58 9.50 24.62
CA GLU A 465 11.55 8.79 25.47
C GLU A 465 12.24 7.64 24.70
N ILE A 466 11.46 6.83 23.98
CA ILE A 466 11.98 5.73 23.15
C ILE A 466 12.89 6.27 22.03
N HIS A 467 12.46 7.34 21.36
CA HIS A 467 13.23 7.97 20.30
C HIS A 467 14.56 8.57 20.82
N ALA A 468 14.52 9.27 21.95
CA ALA A 468 15.71 9.81 22.61
C ALA A 468 16.67 8.69 23.03
N ALA A 469 16.16 7.56 23.54
CA ALA A 469 16.97 6.39 23.85
C ALA A 469 17.65 5.82 22.59
N LEU A 470 16.92 5.64 21.48
CA LEU A 470 17.47 5.15 20.22
C LEU A 470 18.57 6.05 19.64
N LEU A 471 18.40 7.37 19.72
CA LEU A 471 19.41 8.34 19.29
C LEU A 471 20.66 8.34 20.17
N THR A 472 20.48 8.19 21.49
CA THR A 472 21.60 8.10 22.43
C THR A 472 22.38 6.79 22.22
N HIS A 473 21.70 5.69 21.87
CA HIS A 473 22.31 4.38 21.65
C HIS A 473 23.09 4.26 20.32
N GLN A 474 22.70 4.99 19.26
CA GLN A 474 23.51 5.08 18.04
C GLN A 474 24.92 5.64 18.27
N SER A 475 25.14 6.36 19.37
CA SER A 475 26.44 6.93 19.73
C SER A 475 27.37 5.97 20.51
N THR A 476 26.83 4.90 21.11
CA THR A 476 27.59 4.04 22.04
C THR A 476 27.96 2.66 21.50
N GLY A 477 27.32 2.18 20.41
CA GLY A 477 27.73 0.97 19.70
C GLY A 477 27.58 -0.36 20.46
N GLU A 478 26.76 -0.42 21.51
CA GLU A 478 26.39 -1.67 22.19
C GLU A 478 25.00 -2.16 21.71
N ASP A 479 24.85 -3.46 21.48
CA ASP A 479 23.62 -4.11 20.96
C ASP A 479 22.48 -4.12 21.99
N VAL A 480 21.23 -3.94 21.51
CA VAL A 480 19.97 -4.10 22.27
C VAL A 480 19.17 -5.30 21.76
#